data_AF-A0A8J5FS21-F1
#
_entry.id   AF-A0A8J5FS21-F1
#
_cell.length_a   1.000
_cell.length_b   1.000
_cell.length_c   1.000
_cell.angle_alpha   90.00
_cell.angle_beta   90.00
_cell.angle_gamma   90.00
#
_symmetry.space_group_name_H-M   'P 1'
#
loop_
_entity.id
_entity.type
_entity.pdbx_description
1 polymer ?
#
loop_
_entity_poly.entity_id
_entity_poly.type
_entity_poly.pdbx_seq_one_letter_code
_entity_poly.pdbx_strand_id
1 'polypeptide(L)'
;MGISMDAFFAKWKSSGKSSVLESIVGKDFLPRGSGIVTRRPLVLQLHKIDGDREYAEFMHLPRKRFTDFALVRKEIQDETDRETGRTKHISPVPIHLSIYSPNVVNLTLIDLPGLTKVAVEGQPDGIVADIENMVRSYIEKPNCIILAISPANQDLATSDAIKISREVDPKGERTFGVLTKIDLMDKGTDAVDILEGKAFRLQYPWIGVVNRSQADINKNVDMIAARRREREYFANTPEYKHLAHRMGSEYLGKVMSKHLEQVIKSRIPGIQSLINKSIAEIEGELSRLGKPIAADAGGKLYSIMEICRIFDQIYKEHLDGVRPGGEKVYNVFDTQLPAALKRLQFDKQLSMENVRKLITEADGYQPHLIAPEQGYRRLIESSLVSIRGPAEASVDAVNMLLILGFQSLFFISAT
;
A
#
# COMPACT_ATOMS: atom_id res chain seq x y z
N MET A 1 0.47 -4.84 4.38
CA MET A 1 0.04 -3.43 4.51
C MET A 1 -1.47 -3.39 4.56
N GLY A 2 -2.08 -3.23 5.75
CA GLY A 2 -3.53 -3.10 5.86
C GLY A 2 -3.94 -1.70 5.40
N ILE A 3 -4.58 -1.60 4.23
CA ILE A 3 -5.24 -0.36 3.81
C ILE A 3 -6.51 -0.25 4.66
N SER A 4 -6.37 0.33 5.85
CA SER A 4 -7.52 0.74 6.65
C SER A 4 -8.22 1.87 5.87
N MET A 5 -9.40 1.53 5.34
CA MET A 5 -10.35 2.42 4.66
C MET A 5 -11.08 3.34 5.64
N ASP A 6 -10.52 3.54 6.82
CA ASP A 6 -11.26 4.18 7.87
C ASP A 6 -11.07 5.69 7.77
N ALA A 7 -12.12 6.37 7.36
CA ALA A 7 -12.24 7.76 7.73
C ALA A 7 -12.61 7.83 9.20
N PHE A 8 -11.68 8.35 9.97
CA PHE A 8 -11.84 8.50 11.39
C PHE A 8 -12.21 9.93 11.72
N PHE A 9 -13.17 10.11 12.62
CA PHE A 9 -13.49 11.43 13.18
C PHE A 9 -12.82 11.62 14.52
N ALA A 10 -11.67 12.28 14.54
CA ALA A 10 -11.05 12.75 15.79
C ALA A 10 -11.90 13.89 16.40
N LYS A 11 -12.15 13.82 17.71
CA LYS A 11 -12.99 14.77 18.43
C LYS A 11 -12.27 15.28 19.69
N TRP A 12 -12.56 16.51 20.11
CA TRP A 12 -11.78 17.30 21.07
C TRP A 12 -12.52 17.54 22.42
N LYS A 13 -11.81 17.89 23.51
CA LYS A 13 -12.34 17.91 24.89
C LYS A 13 -13.26 19.10 25.23
N SER A 14 -14.23 18.82 26.11
CA SER A 14 -15.10 19.73 26.91
C SER A 14 -16.33 20.37 26.23
N SER A 15 -16.51 20.19 24.93
CA SER A 15 -17.59 20.84 24.17
C SER A 15 -18.87 19.99 23.98
N GLY A 16 -18.92 18.74 24.47
CA GLY A 16 -20.09 17.86 24.26
C GLY A 16 -19.88 16.81 23.16
N LYS A 17 -18.62 16.43 22.91
CA LYS A 17 -18.17 15.38 22.01
C LYS A 17 -18.94 14.05 22.12
N SER A 18 -19.03 13.51 23.34
CA SER A 18 -19.76 12.25 23.60
C SER A 18 -21.25 12.43 23.33
N SER A 19 -21.81 13.59 23.69
CA SER A 19 -23.20 13.93 23.38
C SER A 19 -23.44 13.99 21.87
N VAL A 20 -22.53 14.57 21.07
CA VAL A 20 -22.65 14.55 19.60
C VAL A 20 -22.60 13.12 19.05
N LEU A 21 -21.74 12.23 19.59
CA LEU A 21 -21.74 10.81 19.19
C LEU A 21 -23.06 10.14 19.50
N GLU A 22 -23.55 10.28 20.73
CA GLU A 22 -24.81 9.68 21.17
C GLU A 22 -26.00 10.25 20.41
N SER A 23 -25.99 11.55 20.06
CA SER A 23 -27.01 12.19 19.24
C SER A 23 -27.00 11.66 17.80
N ILE A 24 -25.84 11.33 17.23
CA ILE A 24 -25.73 10.69 15.90
C ILE A 24 -26.23 9.23 15.96
N VAL A 25 -25.81 8.47 16.98
CA VAL A 25 -26.22 7.06 17.14
C VAL A 25 -27.69 6.92 17.55
N GLY A 26 -28.22 7.88 18.30
CA GLY A 26 -29.57 7.80 18.87
C GLY A 26 -29.63 7.11 20.24
N LYS A 27 -28.49 6.81 20.88
CA LYS A 27 -28.41 5.98 22.10
C LYS A 27 -27.38 6.49 23.09
N ASP A 28 -27.63 6.19 24.36
CA ASP A 28 -26.75 6.44 25.49
C ASP A 28 -25.86 5.23 25.76
N PHE A 29 -24.58 5.31 25.41
CA PHE A 29 -23.65 4.18 25.57
C PHE A 29 -22.24 4.60 25.97
N LEU A 30 -21.91 5.90 25.93
CA LEU A 30 -20.59 6.35 26.35
C LEU A 30 -20.58 6.59 27.86
N PRO A 31 -19.47 6.31 28.55
CA PRO A 31 -19.32 6.66 29.96
C PRO A 31 -19.41 8.17 30.14
N ARG A 32 -19.89 8.60 31.31
CA ARG A 32 -20.02 10.01 31.71
C ARG A 32 -19.39 10.20 33.09
N GLY A 33 -18.66 11.30 33.27
CA GLY A 33 -18.03 11.63 34.55
C GLY A 33 -17.29 12.97 34.51
N SER A 34 -16.85 13.44 35.67
CA SER A 34 -15.93 14.56 35.80
C SER A 34 -14.49 14.09 35.54
N GLY A 35 -13.68 14.88 34.81
CA GLY A 35 -12.29 14.55 34.48
C GLY A 35 -12.06 14.05 33.06
N ILE A 36 -11.01 13.24 32.83
CA ILE A 36 -10.78 12.55 31.55
C ILE A 36 -11.64 11.30 31.53
N VAL A 37 -12.78 11.36 30.84
CA VAL A 37 -13.73 10.24 30.74
C VAL A 37 -13.24 9.20 29.74
N THR A 38 -12.86 9.64 28.54
CA THR A 38 -12.23 8.78 27.53
C THR A 38 -10.73 8.67 27.80
N ARG A 39 -10.27 7.52 28.33
CA ARG A 39 -8.83 7.23 28.58
C ARG A 39 -8.17 6.33 27.53
N ARG A 40 -8.98 5.71 26.65
CA ARG A 40 -8.55 4.90 25.51
C ARG A 40 -9.30 5.36 24.26
N PRO A 41 -8.68 5.32 23.07
CA PRO A 41 -9.42 5.50 21.83
C PRO A 41 -10.57 4.50 21.72
N LEU A 42 -11.77 4.94 21.33
CA LEU A 42 -12.90 4.04 21.02
C LEU A 42 -13.18 4.10 19.53
N VAL A 43 -12.90 3.03 18.82
CA VAL A 43 -13.26 2.85 17.41
C VAL A 43 -14.68 2.32 17.35
N LEU A 44 -15.60 3.20 16.99
CA LEU A 44 -17.03 2.93 16.90
C LEU A 44 -17.44 2.72 15.45
N GLN A 45 -17.92 1.53 15.12
CA GLN A 45 -18.44 1.18 13.80
C GLN A 45 -19.97 1.12 13.86
N LEU A 46 -20.64 1.97 13.10
CA LEU A 46 -22.09 1.96 12.96
C LEU A 46 -22.45 1.19 11.70
N HIS A 47 -23.31 0.18 11.85
CA HIS A 47 -23.83 -0.64 10.77
C HIS A 47 -25.33 -0.45 10.68
N LYS A 48 -25.79 0.07 9.55
CA LYS A 48 -27.21 0.12 9.23
C LYS A 48 -27.69 -1.29 8.90
N ILE A 49 -28.72 -1.76 9.59
CA ILE A 49 -29.37 -3.05 9.34
C ILE A 49 -30.83 -2.84 8.95
N ASP A 50 -31.40 -3.77 8.19
CA ASP A 50 -32.81 -3.71 7.78
C ASP A 50 -33.77 -4.32 8.83
N GLY A 51 -33.24 -4.91 9.90
CA GLY A 51 -34.03 -5.52 10.97
C GLY A 51 -34.28 -4.58 12.15
N ASP A 52 -35.34 -4.87 12.92
CA ASP A 52 -35.76 -4.05 14.07
C ASP A 52 -34.91 -4.23 15.34
N ARG A 53 -34.09 -5.29 15.40
CA ARG A 53 -33.33 -5.63 16.61
C ARG A 53 -31.96 -4.97 16.60
N GLU A 54 -31.83 -3.93 17.41
CA GLU A 54 -30.57 -3.24 17.65
C GLU A 54 -29.69 -4.02 18.63
N TYR A 55 -28.39 -4.09 18.34
CA TYR A 55 -27.42 -4.72 19.23
C TYR A 55 -26.02 -4.15 19.01
N ALA A 56 -25.14 -4.38 19.99
CA ALA A 56 -23.73 -4.02 19.93
C ALA A 56 -22.85 -5.25 20.15
N GLU A 57 -21.68 -5.28 19.53
CA GLU A 57 -20.65 -6.30 19.68
C GLU A 57 -19.29 -5.65 19.90
N PHE A 58 -18.50 -6.20 20.83
CA PHE A 58 -17.13 -5.77 21.06
C PHE A 58 -16.15 -6.75 20.42
N MET A 59 -15.06 -6.24 19.85
CA MET A 59 -14.04 -7.10 19.24
C MET A 59 -13.35 -8.02 20.25
N HIS A 60 -13.17 -7.57 21.50
CA HIS A 60 -12.58 -8.38 22.57
C HIS A 60 -13.56 -9.40 23.20
N LEU A 61 -14.85 -9.33 22.85
CA LEU A 61 -15.88 -10.28 23.26
C LEU A 61 -16.63 -10.82 22.04
N PRO A 62 -15.94 -11.56 21.14
CA PRO A 62 -16.56 -12.06 19.93
C PRO A 62 -17.75 -12.97 20.28
N ARG A 63 -18.84 -12.86 19.51
CA ARG A 63 -20.11 -13.61 19.66
C ARG A 63 -20.98 -13.24 20.86
N LYS A 64 -20.61 -12.23 21.66
CA LYS A 64 -21.49 -11.68 22.71
C LYS A 64 -22.23 -10.44 22.18
N ARG A 65 -23.55 -10.55 22.05
CA ARG A 65 -24.43 -9.44 21.65
C ARG A 65 -24.97 -8.71 22.87
N PHE A 66 -24.80 -7.40 22.88
CA PHE A 66 -25.34 -6.50 23.89
C PHE A 66 -26.58 -5.81 23.31
N THR A 67 -27.75 -6.09 23.89
CA THR A 67 -29.00 -5.39 23.54
C THR A 67 -29.29 -4.22 24.48
N ASP A 68 -28.72 -4.25 25.69
CA ASP A 68 -28.80 -3.15 26.66
C ASP A 68 -27.55 -2.27 26.56
N PHE A 69 -27.74 -1.02 26.12
CA PHE A 69 -26.66 -0.04 25.98
C PHE A 69 -26.11 0.47 27.32
N ALA A 70 -26.82 0.27 28.44
CA ALA A 70 -26.25 0.49 29.76
C ALA A 70 -25.13 -0.53 30.07
N LEU A 71 -25.29 -1.78 29.62
CA LEU A 71 -24.22 -2.79 29.70
C LEU A 71 -23.07 -2.49 28.76
N VAL A 72 -23.34 -1.94 27.56
CA VAL A 72 -22.29 -1.45 26.66
C VAL A 72 -21.46 -0.37 27.33
N ARG A 73 -22.10 0.62 27.97
CA ARG A 73 -21.41 1.66 28.73
C ARG A 73 -20.53 1.07 29.83
N LYS A 74 -21.08 0.14 30.60
CA LYS A 74 -20.35 -0.53 31.68
C LYS A 74 -19.15 -1.31 31.14
N GLU A 75 -19.32 -2.04 30.04
CA GLU A 75 -18.23 -2.80 29.41
C GLU A 75 -17.12 -1.88 28.91
N ILE A 76 -17.44 -0.72 28.31
CA ILE A 76 -16.41 0.28 27.91
C ILE A 76 -15.59 0.71 29.13
N GLN A 77 -16.26 0.96 30.26
CA GLN A 77 -15.61 1.36 31.49
C GLN A 77 -14.74 0.23 32.06
N ASP A 78 -15.29 -0.98 32.16
CA ASP A 78 -14.61 -2.16 32.69
C ASP A 78 -13.38 -2.53 31.85
N GLU A 79 -13.49 -2.48 30.52
CA GLU A 79 -12.39 -2.72 29.58
C GLU A 79 -11.33 -1.60 29.60
N THR A 80 -11.75 -0.36 29.85
CA THR A 80 -10.80 0.74 30.08
C THR A 80 -10.02 0.54 31.38
N ASP A 81 -10.70 0.18 32.46
CA ASP A 81 -10.09 -0.05 33.77
C ASP A 81 -9.21 -1.32 33.81
N ARG A 82 -9.52 -2.32 32.99
CA ARG A 82 -8.70 -3.54 32.83
C ARG A 82 -7.31 -3.24 32.28
N GLU A 83 -7.24 -2.36 31.28
CA GLU A 83 -5.99 -2.00 30.59
C GLU A 83 -5.21 -0.89 31.30
N THR A 84 -5.90 0.16 31.76
CA THR A 84 -5.25 1.35 32.36
C THR A 84 -5.11 1.25 33.89
N GLY A 85 -5.62 0.16 34.47
CA GLY A 85 -5.81 0.04 35.91
C GLY A 85 -6.85 1.04 36.45
N ARG A 86 -6.99 1.08 37.78
CA ARG A 86 -7.78 2.14 38.46
C ARG A 86 -7.07 3.49 38.52
N THR A 87 -5.85 3.56 38.00
CA THR A 87 -5.06 4.78 37.91
C THR A 87 -5.52 5.65 36.73
N LYS A 88 -5.35 6.97 36.81
CA LYS A 88 -5.79 7.95 35.79
C LYS A 88 -4.92 7.96 34.51
N HIS A 89 -4.26 6.85 34.18
CA HIS A 89 -3.43 6.70 32.99
C HIS A 89 -4.28 6.55 31.72
N ILE A 90 -3.68 6.83 30.57
CA ILE A 90 -4.25 6.61 29.24
C ILE A 90 -3.55 5.45 28.55
N SER A 91 -4.21 4.80 27.61
CA SER A 91 -3.59 3.79 26.73
C SER A 91 -3.90 4.10 25.27
N PRO A 92 -2.91 3.99 24.36
CA PRO A 92 -3.13 4.18 22.92
C PRO A 92 -3.89 3.01 22.27
N VAL A 93 -4.06 1.88 22.99
CA VAL A 93 -4.71 0.68 22.48
C VAL A 93 -6.23 0.92 22.37
N PRO A 94 -6.82 0.90 21.16
CA PRO A 94 -8.22 1.21 20.98
C PRO A 94 -9.15 0.11 21.52
N ILE A 95 -10.36 0.50 21.92
CA ILE A 95 -11.50 -0.40 22.11
C ILE A 95 -12.31 -0.39 20.81
N HIS A 96 -12.62 -1.57 20.27
CA HIS A 96 -13.42 -1.69 19.04
C HIS A 96 -14.85 -2.12 19.39
N LEU A 97 -15.81 -1.28 18.99
CA LEU A 97 -17.23 -1.44 19.24
C LEU A 97 -18.02 -1.31 17.93
N SER A 98 -18.80 -2.33 17.59
CA SER A 98 -19.71 -2.31 16.44
C SER A 98 -21.15 -2.23 16.93
N ILE A 99 -21.92 -1.24 16.46
CA ILE A 99 -23.35 -1.06 16.75
C ILE A 99 -24.15 -1.33 15.48
N TYR A 100 -25.12 -2.21 15.57
CA TYR A 100 -26.05 -2.56 14.49
C TYR A 100 -27.43 -1.98 14.81
N SER A 101 -27.94 -1.07 13.97
CA SER A 101 -29.24 -0.42 14.16
C SER A 101 -29.86 0.02 12.82
N PRO A 102 -31.19 0.00 12.66
CA PRO A 102 -31.85 0.56 11.48
C PRO A 102 -31.84 2.09 11.45
N ASN A 103 -31.59 2.72 12.61
CA ASN A 103 -31.68 4.16 12.83
C ASN A 103 -30.34 4.90 12.65
N VAL A 104 -29.28 4.20 12.25
CA VAL A 104 -27.94 4.76 12.04
C VAL A 104 -27.54 4.69 10.56
N VAL A 105 -26.47 5.41 10.23
CA VAL A 105 -25.81 5.35 8.92
C VAL A 105 -24.54 4.52 9.03
N ASN A 106 -24.09 3.92 7.91
CA ASN A 106 -22.82 3.21 7.88
C ASN A 106 -21.67 4.21 8.06
N LEU A 107 -21.02 4.17 9.22
CA LEU A 107 -20.05 5.20 9.61
C LEU A 107 -19.07 4.65 10.66
N THR A 108 -17.77 4.91 10.47
CA THR A 108 -16.74 4.66 11.49
C THR A 108 -16.38 5.98 12.16
N LEU A 109 -16.36 5.99 13.49
CA LEU A 109 -16.08 7.15 14.34
C LEU A 109 -14.98 6.77 15.32
N ILE A 110 -14.04 7.67 15.63
CA ILE A 110 -13.08 7.44 16.73
C ILE A 110 -13.34 8.43 17.86
N ASP A 111 -13.67 7.92 19.03
CA ASP A 111 -13.60 8.70 20.25
C ASP A 111 -12.15 8.76 20.73
N LEU A 112 -11.47 9.91 20.63
CA LEU A 112 -10.13 10.08 21.20
C LEU A 112 -10.19 10.72 22.59
N PRO A 113 -9.20 10.43 23.48
CA PRO A 113 -9.03 11.16 24.71
C PRO A 113 -8.97 12.67 24.45
N GLY A 114 -9.65 13.42 25.31
CA GLY A 114 -9.73 14.87 25.14
C GLY A 114 -8.45 15.57 25.59
N LEU A 115 -7.96 16.53 24.81
CA LEU A 115 -6.87 17.42 25.21
C LEU A 115 -7.19 18.16 26.51
N THR A 116 -6.28 18.08 27.47
CA THR A 116 -6.31 18.84 28.72
C THR A 116 -5.15 19.81 28.75
N LYS A 117 -5.39 21.06 29.14
CA LYS A 117 -4.30 22.04 29.32
C LYS A 117 -3.53 21.84 30.64
N VAL A 118 -4.10 21.07 31.57
CA VAL A 118 -3.53 20.85 32.90
C VAL A 118 -3.67 19.37 33.26
N ALA A 119 -2.59 18.78 33.76
CA ALA A 119 -2.62 17.44 34.35
C ALA A 119 -3.45 17.47 35.65
N VAL A 120 -4.37 16.52 35.81
CA VAL A 120 -5.14 16.39 37.05
C VAL A 120 -4.29 15.66 38.09
N GLU A 121 -4.48 15.93 39.39
CA GLU A 121 -3.79 15.22 40.47
C GLU A 121 -3.80 13.69 40.26
N GLY A 122 -2.60 13.09 40.30
CA GLY A 122 -2.36 11.67 40.07
C GLY A 122 -2.08 11.27 38.62
N GLN A 123 -1.93 12.23 37.70
CA GLN A 123 -1.47 11.99 36.32
C GLN A 123 0.00 12.39 36.15
N PRO A 124 0.76 11.71 35.27
CA PRO A 124 2.13 12.09 34.98
C PRO A 124 2.19 13.46 34.26
N ASP A 125 3.25 14.23 34.51
CA ASP A 125 3.44 15.57 33.94
C ASP A 125 3.42 15.60 32.39
N GLY A 126 3.81 14.47 31.76
CA GLY A 126 3.83 14.29 30.30
C GLY A 126 2.47 13.94 29.66
N ILE A 127 1.40 13.71 30.45
CA ILE A 127 0.13 13.18 29.93
C ILE A 127 -0.49 14.05 28.83
N VAL A 128 -0.29 15.37 28.90
CA VAL A 128 -0.82 16.31 27.91
C VAL A 128 -0.17 16.08 26.55
N ALA A 129 1.16 15.93 26.53
CA ALA A 129 1.91 15.62 25.32
C ALA A 129 1.56 14.23 24.78
N ASP A 130 1.36 13.25 25.66
CA ASP A 130 0.97 11.89 25.25
C ASP A 130 -0.41 11.87 24.58
N ILE A 131 -1.39 12.61 25.11
CA ILE A 131 -2.71 12.76 24.49
C ILE A 131 -2.58 13.47 23.15
N GLU A 132 -1.80 14.55 23.06
CA GLU A 132 -1.60 15.29 21.81
C GLU A 132 -0.96 14.41 20.73
N ASN A 133 0.11 13.68 21.07
CA ASN A 133 0.78 12.74 20.19
C ASN A 133 -0.16 11.61 19.75
N MET A 134 -0.96 11.07 20.68
CA MET A 134 -1.98 10.08 20.37
C MET A 134 -2.97 10.65 19.36
N VAL A 135 -3.51 11.86 19.58
CA VAL A 135 -4.47 12.48 18.65
C VAL A 135 -3.83 12.73 17.28
N ARG A 136 -2.62 13.29 17.24
CA ARG A 136 -1.84 13.53 16.00
C ARG A 136 -1.68 12.26 15.17
N SER A 137 -1.36 11.14 15.82
CA SER A 137 -1.22 9.84 15.13
C SER A 137 -2.47 9.37 14.37
N TYR A 138 -3.66 9.86 14.73
CA TYR A 138 -4.90 9.60 14.00
C TYR A 138 -5.19 10.67 12.94
N ILE A 139 -5.04 11.96 13.26
CA ILE A 139 -5.44 13.07 12.38
C ILE A 139 -4.44 13.41 11.27
N GLU A 140 -3.17 13.04 11.42
CA GLU A 140 -2.15 13.22 10.37
C GLU A 140 -2.39 12.30 9.18
N LYS A 141 -3.15 11.21 9.36
CA LYS A 141 -3.50 10.31 8.27
C LYS A 141 -4.35 11.07 7.25
N PRO A 142 -3.99 11.08 5.95
CA PRO A 142 -4.71 11.84 4.93
C PRO A 142 -6.13 11.31 4.67
N ASN A 143 -6.45 10.12 5.20
CA ASN A 143 -7.75 9.46 5.04
C ASN A 143 -8.71 9.81 6.19
N CYS A 144 -8.22 10.51 7.22
CA CYS A 144 -8.97 10.89 8.40
C CYS A 144 -9.82 12.15 8.13
N ILE A 145 -11.12 12.09 8.41
CA ILE A 145 -12.01 13.26 8.36
C ILE A 145 -12.06 13.89 9.75
N ILE A 146 -11.62 15.12 9.93
CA ILE A 146 -11.54 15.73 11.25
C ILE A 146 -12.89 16.34 11.64
N LEU A 147 -13.40 16.06 12.85
CA LEU A 147 -14.57 16.74 13.41
C LEU A 147 -14.12 17.77 14.46
N ALA A 148 -13.99 19.02 14.05
CA ALA A 148 -13.62 20.11 14.94
C ALA A 148 -14.86 20.58 15.73
N ILE A 149 -15.13 19.92 16.87
CA ILE A 149 -16.25 20.24 17.76
C ILE A 149 -15.86 21.36 18.73
N SER A 150 -16.50 22.52 18.60
CA SER A 150 -16.30 23.67 19.50
C SER A 150 -17.63 24.10 20.13
N PRO A 151 -17.62 24.59 21.38
CA PRO A 151 -18.82 25.15 21.98
C PRO A 151 -19.03 26.59 21.49
N ALA A 152 -20.27 26.97 21.22
CA ALA A 152 -20.61 28.28 20.65
C ALA A 152 -20.55 29.42 21.69
N ASN A 153 -20.59 29.08 22.98
CA ASN A 153 -20.48 30.04 24.08
C ASN A 153 -19.02 30.39 24.45
N GLN A 154 -18.05 29.98 23.65
CA GLN A 154 -16.63 30.32 23.83
C GLN A 154 -16.07 30.87 22.53
N ASP A 155 -15.03 31.69 22.61
CA ASP A 155 -14.35 32.20 21.43
C ASP A 155 -13.68 31.07 20.64
N LEU A 156 -14.11 30.91 19.39
CA LEU A 156 -13.61 29.90 18.49
C LEU A 156 -12.11 30.07 18.16
N ALA A 157 -11.58 31.30 18.25
CA ALA A 157 -10.15 31.55 18.05
C ALA A 157 -9.28 30.85 19.10
N THR A 158 -9.84 30.55 20.29
CA THR A 158 -9.16 29.83 21.38
C THR A 158 -9.35 28.32 21.32
N SER A 159 -10.06 27.80 20.31
CA SER A 159 -10.37 26.39 20.18
C SER A 159 -9.14 25.58 19.76
N ASP A 160 -8.67 24.73 20.67
CA ASP A 160 -7.56 23.79 20.41
C ASP A 160 -7.89 22.84 19.25
N ALA A 161 -9.18 22.49 19.09
CA ALA A 161 -9.68 21.66 17.99
C ALA A 161 -9.40 22.29 16.63
N ILE A 162 -9.67 23.58 16.50
CA ILE A 162 -9.48 24.33 15.26
C ILE A 162 -7.98 24.55 15.01
N LYS A 163 -7.23 24.90 16.05
CA LYS A 163 -5.77 25.09 15.95
C LYS A 163 -5.09 23.84 15.39
N ILE A 164 -5.30 22.68 16.00
CA ILE A 164 -4.60 21.46 15.58
C ILE A 164 -5.15 20.94 14.25
N SER A 165 -6.45 21.10 13.98
CA SER A 165 -7.00 20.76 12.65
C SER A 165 -6.33 21.56 11.53
N ARG A 166 -6.02 22.85 11.75
CA ARG A 166 -5.32 23.70 10.77
C ARG A 166 -3.85 23.35 10.61
N GLU A 167 -3.20 22.82 11.65
CA GLU A 167 -1.82 22.33 11.56
C GLU A 167 -1.70 21.14 10.59
N VAL A 168 -2.69 20.23 10.61
CA VAL A 168 -2.67 18.99 9.78
C VAL A 168 -3.52 19.06 8.51
N ASP A 169 -4.43 20.03 8.41
CA ASP A 169 -5.30 20.31 7.25
C ASP A 169 -5.45 21.83 7.05
N PRO A 170 -4.39 22.54 6.61
CA PRO A 170 -4.41 24.00 6.46
C PRO A 170 -5.47 24.52 5.47
N LYS A 171 -5.84 23.68 4.49
CA LYS A 171 -6.84 24.02 3.47
C LYS A 171 -8.27 23.70 3.91
N GLY A 172 -8.45 22.95 4.98
CA GLY A 172 -9.76 22.52 5.48
C GLY A 172 -10.48 21.54 4.54
N GLU A 173 -9.74 20.77 3.73
CA GLU A 173 -10.28 19.87 2.70
C GLU A 173 -10.94 18.60 3.27
N ARG A 174 -10.66 18.29 4.54
CA ARG A 174 -11.14 17.11 5.26
C ARG A 174 -11.58 17.42 6.69
N THR A 175 -11.87 18.70 6.99
CA THR A 175 -12.25 19.16 8.33
C THR A 175 -13.68 19.70 8.34
N PHE A 176 -14.53 19.13 9.20
CA PHE A 176 -15.89 19.59 9.47
C PHE A 176 -15.94 20.36 10.79
N GLY A 177 -16.46 21.59 10.75
CA GLY A 177 -16.72 22.38 11.94
C GLY A 177 -18.07 22.03 12.54
N VAL A 178 -18.11 21.70 13.84
CA VAL A 178 -19.36 21.46 14.57
C VAL A 178 -19.44 22.42 15.74
N LEU A 179 -20.50 23.22 15.76
CA LEU A 179 -20.83 24.08 16.89
C LEU A 179 -21.82 23.39 17.82
N THR A 180 -21.51 23.38 19.10
CA THR A 180 -22.32 22.78 20.17
C THR A 180 -22.71 23.86 21.17
N LYS A 181 -23.69 23.58 22.06
CA LYS A 181 -24.11 24.54 23.11
C LYS A 181 -24.55 25.90 22.56
N ILE A 182 -25.10 25.92 21.33
CA ILE A 182 -25.60 27.14 20.69
C ILE A 182 -26.83 27.71 21.42
N ASP A 183 -27.54 26.84 22.13
CA ASP A 183 -28.63 27.15 23.05
C ASP A 183 -28.20 27.85 24.35
N LEU A 184 -26.90 27.82 24.67
CA LEU A 184 -26.34 28.41 25.89
C LEU A 184 -25.55 29.71 25.62
N MET A 185 -25.75 30.34 24.47
CA MET A 185 -25.13 31.62 24.15
C MET A 185 -25.81 32.76 24.93
N ASP A 186 -25.05 33.84 25.16
CA ASP A 186 -25.56 35.01 25.84
C ASP A 186 -26.64 35.70 25.00
N LYS A 187 -27.70 36.18 25.65
CA LYS A 187 -28.79 36.87 24.98
C LYS A 187 -28.26 38.10 24.22
N GLY A 188 -28.60 38.19 22.94
CA GLY A 188 -28.11 39.25 22.05
C GLY A 188 -26.84 38.89 21.28
N THR A 189 -26.31 37.68 21.46
CA THR A 189 -25.25 37.12 20.61
C THR A 189 -25.78 35.95 19.80
N ASP A 190 -25.20 35.72 18.62
CA ASP A 190 -25.52 34.60 17.75
C ASP A 190 -24.25 34.04 17.09
N ALA A 191 -24.35 32.84 16.53
CA ALA A 191 -23.27 32.17 15.83
C ALA A 191 -23.48 32.11 14.31
N VAL A 192 -24.33 32.98 13.73
CA VAL A 192 -24.70 32.94 12.30
C VAL A 192 -23.47 33.10 11.42
N ASP A 193 -22.59 34.06 11.73
CA ASP A 193 -21.37 34.31 10.94
C ASP A 193 -20.40 33.11 10.94
N ILE A 194 -20.39 32.32 12.01
CA ILE A 194 -19.59 31.09 12.07
C ILE A 194 -20.28 29.99 11.25
N LEU A 195 -21.60 29.80 11.45
CA LEU A 195 -22.38 28.78 10.75
C LEU A 195 -22.40 28.98 9.22
N GLU A 196 -22.38 30.23 8.76
CA GLU A 196 -22.29 30.60 7.34
C GLU A 196 -20.85 30.56 6.81
N GLY A 197 -19.86 30.30 7.67
CA GLY A 197 -18.45 30.23 7.29
C GLY A 197 -17.81 31.58 6.98
N LYS A 198 -18.43 32.70 7.38
CA LYS A 198 -17.90 34.05 7.19
C LYS A 198 -16.74 34.33 8.14
N ALA A 199 -16.88 33.97 9.41
CA ALA A 199 -15.85 34.16 10.44
C ALA A 199 -14.69 33.17 10.29
N PHE A 200 -15.00 31.88 10.07
CA PHE A 200 -14.02 30.82 9.90
C PHE A 200 -14.34 29.98 8.67
N ARG A 201 -13.61 30.24 7.58
CA ARG A 201 -13.78 29.50 6.32
C ARG A 201 -13.20 28.08 6.44
N LEU A 202 -14.05 27.09 6.14
CA LEU A 202 -13.71 25.69 5.90
C LEU A 202 -14.29 25.30 4.53
N GLN A 203 -13.78 24.24 3.89
CA GLN A 203 -14.37 23.76 2.63
C GLN A 203 -15.76 23.16 2.85
N TYR A 204 -16.00 22.59 4.04
CA TYR A 204 -17.32 22.12 4.45
C TYR A 204 -18.03 23.14 5.34
N PRO A 205 -19.37 23.24 5.24
CA PRO A 205 -20.13 24.14 6.07
C PRO A 205 -20.05 23.75 7.55
N TRP A 206 -20.13 24.76 8.41
CA TRP A 206 -20.29 24.56 9.85
C TRP A 206 -21.69 24.05 10.16
N ILE A 207 -21.78 23.12 11.11
CA ILE A 207 -23.05 22.51 11.52
C ILE A 207 -23.26 22.73 13.02
N GLY A 208 -24.36 23.42 13.35
CA GLY A 208 -24.83 23.62 14.71
C GLY A 208 -25.59 22.39 15.22
N VAL A 209 -25.33 22.01 16.47
CA VAL A 209 -25.95 20.88 17.15
C VAL A 209 -26.39 21.31 18.55
N VAL A 210 -27.64 20.97 18.90
CA VAL A 210 -28.18 21.16 20.25
C VAL A 210 -28.29 19.81 20.92
N ASN A 211 -27.53 19.62 21.99
CA ASN A 211 -27.48 18.36 22.72
C ASN A 211 -28.36 18.43 23.99
N ARG A 212 -28.63 17.27 24.58
CA ARG A 212 -29.25 17.21 25.92
C ARG A 212 -28.40 17.94 26.95
N SER A 213 -29.07 18.71 27.81
CA SER A 213 -28.44 19.32 28.98
C SER A 213 -28.09 18.26 30.04
N GLN A 214 -27.27 18.62 31.03
CA GLN A 214 -27.00 17.71 32.15
C GLN A 214 -28.28 17.36 32.93
N ALA A 215 -29.23 18.30 33.04
CA ALA A 215 -30.52 18.05 33.65
C ALA A 215 -31.36 17.04 32.85
N ASP A 216 -31.34 17.12 31.52
CA ASP A 216 -32.03 16.16 30.65
C ASP A 216 -31.44 14.76 30.75
N ILE A 217 -30.11 14.67 30.85
CA ILE A 217 -29.40 13.40 31.05
C ILE A 217 -29.79 12.79 32.39
N ASN A 218 -29.79 13.58 33.47
CA ASN A 218 -30.18 13.11 34.79
C ASN A 218 -31.65 12.66 34.85
N LYS A 219 -32.51 13.26 34.01
CA LYS A 219 -33.92 12.87 33.84
C LYS A 219 -34.13 11.73 32.83
N ASN A 220 -33.06 11.16 32.27
CA ASN A 220 -33.11 10.12 31.23
C ASN A 220 -34.03 10.49 30.06
N VAL A 221 -34.01 11.75 29.61
CA VAL A 221 -34.82 12.19 28.46
C VAL A 221 -34.41 11.40 27.22
N ASP A 222 -35.41 10.80 26.57
CA ASP A 222 -35.20 9.99 25.37
C ASP A 222 -34.54 10.77 24.23
N MET A 223 -33.71 10.09 23.45
CA MET A 223 -32.95 10.68 22.36
C MET A 223 -33.84 11.14 21.20
N ILE A 224 -34.96 10.45 20.95
CA ILE A 224 -35.94 10.87 19.93
C ILE A 224 -36.54 12.23 20.32
N ALA A 225 -36.92 12.38 21.60
CA ALA A 225 -37.40 13.65 22.13
C ALA A 225 -36.32 14.76 22.07
N ALA A 226 -35.06 14.42 22.32
CA ALA A 226 -33.95 15.37 22.18
C ALA A 226 -33.76 15.85 20.74
N ARG A 227 -33.78 14.94 19.75
CA ARG A 227 -33.70 15.29 18.32
C ARG A 227 -34.88 16.15 17.87
N ARG A 228 -36.09 15.87 18.39
CA ARG A 228 -37.27 16.70 18.11
C ARG A 228 -37.08 18.12 18.64
N ARG A 229 -36.63 18.27 19.90
CA ARG A 229 -36.31 19.58 20.50
C ARG A 229 -35.23 20.34 19.72
N GLU A 230 -34.19 19.65 19.26
CA GLU A 230 -33.15 20.25 18.41
C GLU A 230 -33.74 20.81 17.12
N ARG A 231 -34.60 20.05 16.44
CA ARG A 231 -35.27 20.50 15.22
C ARG A 231 -36.20 21.70 15.47
N GLU A 232 -36.97 21.65 16.56
CA GLU A 232 -37.83 22.77 16.98
C GLU A 232 -37.02 24.02 17.32
N TYR A 233 -35.87 23.87 17.99
CA TYR A 233 -34.97 24.99 18.30
C TYR A 233 -34.52 25.71 17.03
N PHE A 234 -33.98 24.99 16.05
CA PHE A 234 -33.52 25.62 14.81
C PHE A 234 -34.67 26.16 13.95
N ALA A 235 -35.87 25.57 14.01
CA ALA A 235 -37.03 26.04 13.27
C ALA A 235 -37.67 27.30 13.87
N ASN A 236 -37.62 27.45 15.20
CA ASN A 236 -38.30 28.52 15.93
C ASN A 236 -37.38 29.69 16.30
N THR A 237 -36.06 29.50 16.33
CA THR A 237 -35.09 30.57 16.63
C THR A 237 -34.96 31.51 15.43
N PRO A 238 -35.34 32.81 15.52
CA PRO A 238 -35.36 33.74 14.38
C PRO A 238 -34.03 33.82 13.63
N GLU A 239 -32.92 33.84 14.35
CA GLU A 239 -31.56 33.99 13.83
C GLU A 239 -31.08 32.76 13.04
N TYR A 240 -31.57 31.56 13.36
CA TYR A 240 -31.13 30.31 12.74
C TYR A 240 -32.17 29.68 11.80
N LYS A 241 -33.36 30.26 11.70
CA LYS A 241 -34.49 29.69 10.94
C LYS A 241 -34.17 29.43 9.47
N HIS A 242 -33.43 30.31 8.80
CA HIS A 242 -33.01 30.11 7.41
C HIS A 242 -31.99 28.97 7.25
N LEU A 243 -31.23 28.68 8.32
CA LEU A 243 -30.23 27.62 8.36
C LEU A 243 -30.80 26.26 8.83
N ALA A 244 -32.04 26.20 9.33
CA ALA A 244 -32.60 25.02 9.97
C ALA A 244 -32.47 23.71 9.16
N HIS A 245 -32.55 23.80 7.83
CA HIS A 245 -32.40 22.64 6.94
C HIS A 245 -30.98 22.05 6.88
N ARG A 246 -29.95 22.79 7.33
CA ARG A 246 -28.53 22.40 7.36
C ARG A 246 -27.97 22.26 8.78
N MET A 247 -28.85 22.20 9.78
CA MET A 247 -28.46 22.12 11.19
C MET A 247 -28.97 20.82 11.83
N GLY A 248 -28.39 20.50 12.97
CA GLY A 248 -28.78 19.39 13.81
C GLY A 248 -27.99 18.09 13.57
N SER A 249 -28.13 17.19 14.55
CA SER A 249 -27.38 15.94 14.64
C SER A 249 -27.71 14.96 13.50
N GLU A 250 -28.95 14.95 13.03
CA GLU A 250 -29.38 14.10 11.92
C GLU A 250 -28.78 14.55 10.59
N TYR A 251 -28.76 15.87 10.33
CA TYR A 251 -28.12 16.44 9.15
C TYR A 251 -26.62 16.19 9.18
N LEU A 252 -25.97 16.40 10.34
CA LEU A 252 -24.56 16.09 10.56
C LEU A 252 -24.22 14.64 10.18
N GLY A 253 -24.98 13.67 10.69
CA GLY A 253 -24.78 12.25 10.36
C GLY A 253 -24.91 11.95 8.86
N LYS A 254 -25.93 12.53 8.18
CA LYS A 254 -26.12 12.38 6.73
C LYS A 254 -24.97 12.96 5.91
N VAL A 255 -24.51 14.16 6.26
CA VAL A 255 -23.39 14.83 5.56
C VAL A 255 -22.09 14.05 5.75
N MET A 256 -21.80 13.61 6.99
CA MET A 256 -20.63 12.79 7.29
C MET A 256 -20.64 11.47 6.51
N SER A 257 -21.79 10.79 6.45
CA SER A 257 -21.94 9.54 5.70
C SER A 257 -21.74 9.74 4.19
N LYS A 258 -22.36 10.77 3.60
CA LYS A 258 -22.20 11.08 2.18
C LYS A 258 -20.76 11.43 1.83
N HIS A 259 -20.09 12.20 2.69
CA HIS A 259 -18.70 12.56 2.47
C HIS A 259 -17.77 11.35 2.60
N LEU A 260 -17.99 10.49 3.61
CA LEU A 260 -17.26 9.24 3.75
C LEU A 260 -17.40 8.36 2.50
N GLU A 261 -18.62 8.23 1.97
CA GLU A 261 -18.87 7.48 0.74
C GLU A 261 -18.09 8.05 -0.45
N GLN A 262 -18.03 9.38 -0.60
CA GLN A 262 -17.25 10.04 -1.66
C GLN A 262 -15.75 9.78 -1.51
N VAL A 263 -15.22 9.87 -0.29
CA VAL A 263 -13.79 9.61 -0.01
C VAL A 263 -13.42 8.15 -0.26
N ILE A 264 -14.30 7.21 0.09
CA ILE A 264 -14.09 5.78 -0.22
C ILE A 264 -14.09 5.59 -1.74
N LYS A 265 -15.10 6.13 -2.43
CA LYS A 265 -15.22 6.01 -3.89
C LYS A 265 -14.03 6.58 -4.66
N SER A 266 -13.50 7.72 -4.25
CA SER A 266 -12.34 8.34 -4.91
C SER A 266 -11.05 7.53 -4.73
N ARG A 267 -10.97 6.67 -3.71
CA ARG A 267 -9.80 5.85 -3.39
C ARG A 267 -9.83 4.44 -3.99
N ILE A 268 -11.03 3.92 -4.30
CA ILE A 268 -11.19 2.59 -4.92
C ILE A 268 -10.28 2.42 -6.16
N PRO A 269 -10.17 3.37 -7.10
CA PRO A 269 -9.29 3.22 -8.26
C PRO A 269 -7.81 3.08 -7.89
N GLY A 270 -7.35 3.81 -6.88
CA GLY A 270 -5.96 3.71 -6.39
C GLY A 270 -5.67 2.35 -5.77
N ILE A 271 -6.62 1.81 -5.00
CA ILE A 271 -6.51 0.47 -4.41
C ILE A 271 -6.51 -0.60 -5.50
N GLN A 272 -7.39 -0.48 -6.49
CA GLN A 272 -7.41 -1.39 -7.65
C GLN A 272 -6.08 -1.37 -8.40
N SER A 273 -5.49 -0.19 -8.62
CA SER A 273 -4.17 -0.07 -9.25
C SER A 273 -3.07 -0.76 -8.45
N LEU A 274 -3.05 -0.58 -7.11
CA LEU A 274 -2.10 -1.26 -6.24
C LEU A 274 -2.26 -2.79 -6.26
N ILE A 275 -3.49 -3.28 -6.25
CA ILE A 275 -3.79 -4.72 -6.35
C ILE A 275 -3.32 -5.26 -7.70
N ASN A 276 -3.68 -4.59 -8.81
CA ASN A 276 -3.29 -5.02 -10.15
C ASN A 276 -1.77 -5.01 -10.34
N LYS A 277 -1.08 -4.02 -9.79
CA LYS A 277 0.39 -3.98 -9.78
C LYS A 277 0.96 -5.17 -9.01
N SER A 278 0.42 -5.47 -7.82
CA SER A 278 0.87 -6.60 -7.01
C SER A 278 0.61 -7.94 -7.71
N ILE A 279 -0.54 -8.07 -8.39
CA ILE A 279 -0.87 -9.24 -9.21
C ILE A 279 0.17 -9.39 -10.34
N ALA A 280 0.45 -8.33 -11.08
CA ALA A 280 1.42 -8.37 -12.18
C ALA A 280 2.84 -8.72 -11.71
N GLU A 281 3.26 -8.23 -10.54
CA GLU A 281 4.54 -8.59 -9.93
C GLU A 281 4.59 -10.08 -9.56
N ILE A 282 3.55 -10.59 -8.89
CA ILE A 282 3.46 -12.01 -8.50
C ILE A 282 3.34 -12.92 -9.73
N GLU A 283 2.57 -12.53 -10.75
CA GLU A 283 2.47 -13.28 -12.01
C GLU A 283 3.81 -13.29 -12.76
N GLY A 284 4.56 -12.18 -12.71
CA GLY A 284 5.91 -12.11 -13.25
C GLY A 284 6.89 -13.05 -12.53
N GLU A 285 6.82 -13.12 -11.21
CA GLU A 285 7.58 -14.08 -10.41
C GLU A 285 7.15 -15.53 -10.70
N LEU A 286 5.85 -15.79 -10.78
CA LEU A 286 5.30 -17.12 -11.10
C LEU A 286 5.75 -17.59 -12.49
N SER A 287 5.74 -16.69 -13.47
CA SER A 287 6.22 -16.97 -14.82
C SER A 287 7.71 -17.35 -14.84
N ARG A 288 8.53 -16.67 -14.03
CA ARG A 288 9.96 -17.01 -13.86
C ARG A 288 10.19 -18.35 -13.16
N LEU A 289 9.28 -18.79 -12.30
CA LEU A 289 9.34 -20.11 -11.66
C LEU A 289 8.92 -21.25 -12.60
N GLY A 290 8.27 -20.92 -13.72
CA GLY A 290 7.84 -21.88 -14.72
C GLY A 290 6.56 -22.63 -14.35
N LYS A 291 6.26 -23.68 -15.11
CA LYS A 291 5.04 -24.48 -14.91
C LYS A 291 5.25 -25.48 -13.77
N PRO A 292 4.19 -25.81 -13.00
CA PRO A 292 4.27 -26.87 -12.00
C PRO A 292 4.63 -28.19 -12.65
N ILE A 293 5.63 -28.87 -12.09
CA ILE A 293 6.03 -30.22 -12.52
C ILE A 293 5.05 -31.22 -11.91
N ALA A 294 4.44 -32.04 -12.76
CA ALA A 294 3.54 -33.09 -12.33
C ALA A 294 4.27 -34.11 -11.41
N ALA A 295 3.58 -34.57 -10.35
CA ALA A 295 4.21 -35.39 -9.31
C ALA A 295 4.48 -36.83 -9.75
N ASP A 296 3.69 -37.34 -10.70
CA ASP A 296 3.80 -38.68 -11.24
C ASP A 296 4.98 -38.83 -12.22
N ALA A 297 5.43 -40.07 -12.42
CA ALA A 297 6.58 -40.36 -13.25
C ALA A 297 6.37 -39.98 -14.73
N GLY A 298 5.14 -40.09 -15.25
CA GLY A 298 4.82 -39.74 -16.63
C GLY A 298 4.91 -38.23 -16.87
N GLY A 299 4.36 -37.45 -15.96
CA GLY A 299 4.43 -35.99 -15.98
C GLY A 299 5.86 -35.45 -15.91
N LYS A 300 6.72 -36.02 -15.05
CA LYS A 300 8.14 -35.67 -14.99
C LYS A 300 8.88 -35.97 -16.30
N LEU A 301 8.61 -37.12 -16.91
CA LEU A 301 9.23 -37.51 -18.17
C LEU A 301 8.80 -36.58 -19.32
N TYR A 302 7.53 -36.19 -19.35
CA TYR A 302 7.03 -35.18 -20.29
C TYR A 302 7.75 -33.83 -20.12
N SER A 303 7.91 -33.33 -18.88
CA SER A 303 8.64 -32.09 -18.62
C SER A 303 10.11 -32.14 -19.06
N ILE A 304 10.80 -33.26 -18.81
CA ILE A 304 12.18 -33.46 -19.30
C ILE A 304 12.23 -33.39 -20.82
N MET A 305 11.30 -34.08 -21.50
CA MET A 305 11.23 -34.05 -22.97
C MET A 305 10.95 -32.64 -23.51
N GLU A 306 10.09 -31.87 -22.84
CA GLU A 306 9.79 -30.48 -23.21
C GLU A 306 11.04 -29.59 -23.07
N ILE A 307 11.78 -29.70 -21.96
CA ILE A 307 13.05 -28.98 -21.74
C ILE A 307 14.09 -29.36 -22.81
N CYS A 308 14.27 -30.66 -23.08
CA CYS A 308 15.19 -31.12 -24.12
C CYS A 308 14.83 -30.57 -25.51
N ARG A 309 13.53 -30.53 -25.84
CA ARG A 309 13.05 -30.00 -27.13
C ARG A 309 13.28 -28.49 -27.23
N ILE A 310 13.03 -27.74 -26.16
CA ILE A 310 13.30 -26.29 -26.11
C ILE A 310 14.79 -26.03 -26.27
N PHE A 311 15.64 -26.79 -25.59
CA PHE A 311 17.09 -26.68 -25.71
C PHE A 311 17.57 -26.98 -27.15
N ASP A 312 17.11 -28.07 -27.75
CA ASP A 312 17.46 -28.44 -29.14
C ASP A 312 17.10 -27.31 -30.12
N GLN A 313 15.91 -26.72 -29.99
CA GLN A 313 15.48 -25.59 -30.82
C GLN A 313 16.38 -24.37 -30.63
N ILE A 314 16.65 -23.98 -29.37
CA ILE A 314 17.52 -22.84 -29.04
C ILE A 314 18.95 -23.05 -29.55
N TYR A 315 19.46 -24.28 -29.44
CA TYR A 315 20.82 -24.63 -29.87
C TYR A 315 20.94 -24.59 -31.39
N LYS A 316 19.94 -25.10 -32.13
CA LYS A 316 19.88 -24.97 -33.59
C LYS A 316 19.88 -23.51 -34.05
N GLU A 317 19.02 -22.68 -33.47
CA GLU A 317 18.98 -21.23 -33.77
C GLU A 317 20.32 -20.53 -33.47
N HIS A 318 21.04 -21.00 -32.46
CA HIS A 318 22.37 -20.47 -32.12
C HIS A 318 23.43 -20.81 -33.15
N LEU A 319 23.37 -22.02 -33.73
CA LEU A 319 24.29 -22.47 -34.78
C LEU A 319 23.98 -21.81 -36.13
N ASP A 320 22.69 -21.66 -36.46
CA ASP A 320 22.23 -21.07 -37.73
C ASP A 320 22.47 -19.55 -37.83
N GLY A 321 23.05 -18.92 -36.80
CA GLY A 321 23.49 -17.52 -36.83
C GLY A 321 22.43 -16.50 -36.43
N VAL A 322 21.25 -16.92 -35.98
CA VAL A 322 20.22 -16.02 -35.40
C VAL A 322 20.68 -15.45 -34.05
N ARG A 323 21.63 -16.13 -33.38
CA ARG A 323 22.32 -15.66 -32.16
C ARG A 323 23.82 -15.50 -32.43
N PRO A 324 24.56 -14.69 -31.65
CA PRO A 324 25.99 -14.39 -31.86
C PRO A 324 26.98 -15.57 -31.72
N GLY A 325 26.49 -16.81 -31.66
CA GLY A 325 27.32 -18.02 -31.61
C GLY A 325 27.80 -18.49 -32.97
N GLY A 326 26.87 -18.70 -33.90
CA GLY A 326 27.18 -19.13 -35.27
C GLY A 326 28.13 -18.18 -35.98
N GLU A 327 27.96 -16.87 -35.81
CA GLU A 327 28.87 -15.85 -36.37
C GLU A 327 30.33 -16.03 -35.92
N LYS A 328 30.56 -16.46 -34.67
CA LYS A 328 31.91 -16.74 -34.18
C LYS A 328 32.53 -17.96 -34.85
N VAL A 329 31.72 -18.98 -35.16
CA VAL A 329 32.18 -20.16 -35.92
C VAL A 329 32.52 -19.76 -37.35
N TYR A 330 31.67 -18.95 -38.00
CA TYR A 330 31.98 -18.39 -39.33
C TYR A 330 33.29 -17.59 -39.32
N ASN A 331 33.50 -16.75 -38.31
CA ASN A 331 34.74 -15.96 -38.21
C ASN A 331 36.01 -16.82 -38.09
N VAL A 332 35.94 -18.01 -37.47
CA VAL A 332 37.08 -18.94 -37.44
C VAL A 332 37.45 -19.38 -38.85
N PHE A 333 36.47 -19.74 -39.69
CA PHE A 333 36.71 -20.24 -41.04
C PHE A 333 36.96 -19.14 -42.07
N ASP A 334 36.27 -18.00 -41.98
CA ASP A 334 36.34 -16.92 -42.98
C ASP A 334 37.51 -15.96 -42.74
N THR A 335 37.96 -15.83 -41.49
CA THR A 335 39.00 -14.86 -41.12
C THR A 335 40.22 -15.53 -40.47
N GLN A 336 40.03 -16.32 -39.41
CA GLN A 336 41.17 -16.82 -38.63
C GLN A 336 41.99 -17.85 -39.39
N LEU A 337 41.35 -18.85 -40.01
CA LEU A 337 42.03 -19.88 -40.79
C LEU A 337 42.76 -19.28 -42.01
N PRO A 338 42.13 -18.45 -42.86
CA PRO A 338 42.82 -17.79 -43.97
C PRO A 338 43.99 -16.90 -43.51
N ALA A 339 43.84 -16.19 -42.39
CA ALA A 339 44.94 -15.40 -41.83
C ALA A 339 46.09 -16.29 -41.33
N ALA A 340 45.79 -17.43 -40.69
CA ALA A 340 46.80 -18.40 -40.25
C ALA A 340 47.52 -19.05 -41.43
N LEU A 341 46.81 -19.39 -42.50
CA LEU A 341 47.39 -19.92 -43.73
C LEU A 341 48.29 -18.89 -44.43
N LYS A 342 47.89 -17.61 -44.48
CA LYS A 342 48.73 -16.52 -45.04
C LYS A 342 49.99 -16.25 -44.22
N ARG A 343 50.00 -16.57 -42.93
CA ARG A 343 51.18 -16.45 -42.06
C ARG A 343 52.19 -17.58 -42.26
N LEU A 344 51.78 -18.70 -42.87
CA LEU A 344 52.73 -19.72 -43.28
C LEU A 344 53.66 -19.11 -44.34
N GLN A 345 54.96 -19.12 -44.07
CA GLN A 345 55.97 -18.53 -44.95
C GLN A 345 56.24 -19.47 -46.14
N PHE A 346 55.22 -19.72 -46.96
CA PHE A 346 55.34 -20.57 -48.16
C PHE A 346 56.42 -20.07 -49.11
N ASP A 347 56.62 -18.75 -49.21
CA ASP A 347 57.69 -18.16 -50.02
C ASP A 347 59.10 -18.62 -49.59
N LYS A 348 59.30 -18.89 -48.29
CA LYS A 348 60.56 -19.47 -47.80
C LYS A 348 60.64 -20.96 -48.07
N GLN A 349 59.54 -21.70 -47.92
CA GLN A 349 59.50 -23.14 -48.24
C GLN A 349 59.70 -23.41 -49.73
N LEU A 350 59.19 -22.53 -50.59
CA LEU A 350 59.32 -22.57 -52.05
C LEU A 350 60.51 -21.75 -52.57
N SER A 351 61.41 -21.29 -51.69
CA SER A 351 62.62 -20.58 -52.10
C SER A 351 63.51 -21.47 -52.96
N MET A 352 64.18 -20.89 -53.97
CA MET A 352 65.02 -21.64 -54.90
C MET A 352 66.12 -22.46 -54.20
N GLU A 353 66.61 -21.98 -53.06
CA GLU A 353 67.59 -22.68 -52.24
C GLU A 353 67.01 -23.96 -51.63
N ASN A 354 65.81 -23.88 -51.04
CA ASN A 354 65.14 -25.02 -50.42
C ASN A 354 64.62 -26.02 -51.47
N VAL A 355 64.10 -25.53 -52.59
CA VAL A 355 63.67 -26.35 -53.72
C VAL A 355 64.84 -27.14 -54.30
N ARG A 356 65.99 -26.48 -54.53
CA ARG A 356 67.20 -27.15 -55.02
C ARG A 356 67.69 -28.22 -54.06
N LYS A 357 67.69 -27.91 -52.75
CA LYS A 357 68.07 -28.86 -51.70
C LYS A 357 67.17 -30.10 -51.71
N LEU A 358 65.85 -29.91 -51.61
CA LEU A 358 64.88 -31.00 -51.52
C LEU A 358 64.83 -31.87 -52.78
N ILE A 359 64.93 -31.28 -53.98
CA ILE A 359 64.96 -32.03 -55.25
C ILE A 359 66.26 -32.85 -55.35
N THR A 360 67.41 -32.27 -55.00
CA THR A 360 68.71 -32.98 -55.04
C THR A 360 68.75 -34.13 -54.03
N GLU A 361 68.15 -33.95 -52.85
CA GLU A 361 68.06 -34.98 -51.80
C GLU A 361 67.05 -36.09 -52.14
N ALA A 362 66.02 -35.81 -52.93
CA ALA A 362 64.99 -36.78 -53.31
C ALA A 362 65.38 -37.61 -54.53
N ASP A 363 65.88 -36.96 -55.60
CA ASP A 363 66.14 -37.59 -56.89
C ASP A 363 67.61 -38.00 -57.09
N GLY A 364 68.52 -37.54 -56.22
CA GLY A 364 69.95 -37.91 -56.26
C GLY A 364 70.76 -37.19 -57.35
N TYR A 365 72.03 -37.59 -57.52
CA TYR A 365 73.03 -36.86 -58.34
C TYR A 365 72.93 -37.12 -59.86
N GLN A 366 71.94 -37.89 -60.33
CA GLN A 366 71.80 -38.21 -61.76
C GLN A 366 71.05 -37.08 -62.49
N PRO A 367 71.61 -36.48 -63.56
CA PRO A 367 70.90 -35.47 -64.34
C PRO A 367 69.73 -36.13 -65.06
N HIS A 368 68.51 -35.85 -64.61
CA HIS A 368 67.31 -36.41 -65.21
C HIS A 368 67.05 -35.72 -66.55
N LEU A 369 66.89 -36.50 -67.62
CA LEU A 369 66.42 -36.03 -68.94
C LEU A 369 64.91 -35.68 -68.95
N ILE A 370 64.20 -35.96 -67.84
CA ILE A 370 62.76 -35.76 -67.63
C ILE A 370 62.55 -35.12 -66.24
N ALA A 371 61.46 -34.38 -66.03
CA ALA A 371 61.21 -33.60 -64.81
C ALA A 371 61.32 -34.40 -63.48
N PRO A 372 61.86 -33.80 -62.39
CA PRO A 372 62.12 -34.46 -61.10
C PRO A 372 60.83 -34.68 -60.27
N GLU A 373 60.10 -35.76 -60.56
CA GLU A 373 58.78 -36.02 -59.96
C GLU A 373 58.84 -36.27 -58.43
N GLN A 374 59.86 -36.97 -57.92
CA GLN A 374 59.92 -37.30 -56.49
C GLN A 374 60.28 -36.07 -55.65
N GLY A 375 61.16 -35.21 -56.15
CA GLY A 375 61.46 -33.92 -55.55
C GLY A 375 60.23 -33.01 -55.44
N TYR A 376 59.42 -32.92 -56.50
CA TYR A 376 58.15 -32.17 -56.45
C TYR A 376 57.15 -32.78 -55.45
N ARG A 377 57.02 -34.11 -55.42
CA ARG A 377 56.14 -34.78 -54.46
C ARG A 377 56.55 -34.47 -53.01
N ARG A 378 57.84 -34.57 -52.68
CA ARG A 378 58.35 -34.22 -51.34
C ARG A 378 58.16 -32.75 -50.99
N LEU A 379 58.35 -31.84 -51.94
CA LEU A 379 58.13 -30.40 -51.73
C LEU A 379 56.66 -30.09 -51.41
N ILE A 380 55.74 -30.73 -52.15
CA ILE A 380 54.29 -30.61 -51.94
C ILE A 380 53.92 -31.22 -50.59
N GLU A 381 54.41 -32.41 -50.25
CA GLU A 381 54.17 -33.06 -48.96
C GLU A 381 54.64 -32.19 -47.79
N SER A 382 55.86 -31.65 -47.85
CA SER A 382 56.39 -30.76 -46.81
C SER A 382 55.57 -29.47 -46.65
N SER A 383 54.97 -28.97 -47.74
CA SER A 383 54.10 -27.78 -47.71
C SER A 383 52.69 -28.12 -47.19
N LEU A 384 52.19 -29.33 -47.45
CA LEU A 384 50.89 -29.78 -46.92
C LEU A 384 50.97 -30.08 -45.41
N VAL A 385 52.09 -30.60 -44.92
CA VAL A 385 52.30 -30.85 -43.49
C VAL A 385 52.26 -29.55 -42.68
N SER A 386 52.74 -28.42 -43.22
CA SER A 386 52.72 -27.13 -42.51
C SER A 386 51.30 -26.54 -42.36
N ILE A 387 50.35 -26.93 -43.22
CA ILE A 387 48.94 -26.55 -43.16
C ILE A 387 48.21 -27.26 -42.02
N ARG A 388 48.70 -28.42 -41.59
CA ARG A 388 48.05 -29.24 -40.56
C ARG A 388 47.87 -28.50 -39.23
N GLY A 389 48.89 -27.78 -38.77
CA GLY A 389 48.84 -27.03 -37.49
C GLY A 389 47.72 -25.97 -37.45
N PRO A 390 47.63 -25.06 -38.43
CA PRO A 390 46.51 -24.13 -38.55
C PRO A 390 45.14 -24.79 -38.63
N ALA A 391 45.03 -25.91 -39.35
CA ALA A 391 43.76 -26.65 -39.45
C ALA A 391 43.34 -27.26 -38.12
N GLU A 392 44.26 -27.91 -37.39
CA GLU A 392 44.01 -28.46 -36.04
C GLU A 392 43.61 -27.34 -35.06
N ALA A 393 44.32 -26.20 -35.08
CA ALA A 393 43.98 -25.05 -34.24
C ALA A 393 42.59 -24.46 -34.52
N SER A 394 42.15 -24.45 -35.79
CA SER A 394 40.79 -24.03 -36.14
C SER A 394 39.73 -25.01 -35.64
N VAL A 395 39.98 -26.32 -35.72
CA VAL A 395 39.09 -27.35 -35.15
C VAL A 395 38.97 -27.18 -33.64
N ASP A 396 40.08 -26.97 -32.93
CA ASP A 396 40.09 -26.73 -31.48
C ASP A 396 39.32 -25.46 -31.10
N ALA A 397 39.50 -24.38 -31.86
CA ALA A 397 38.78 -23.12 -31.65
C ALA A 397 37.27 -23.30 -31.82
N VAL A 398 36.83 -24.01 -32.86
CA VAL A 398 35.40 -24.32 -33.07
C VAL A 398 34.86 -25.21 -31.96
N ASN A 399 35.60 -26.25 -31.56
CA ASN A 399 35.21 -27.14 -30.47
C ASN A 399 34.98 -26.37 -29.16
N MET A 400 35.90 -25.47 -28.80
CA MET A 400 35.74 -24.60 -27.62
C MET A 400 34.51 -23.69 -27.73
N LEU A 401 34.26 -23.10 -28.90
CA LEU A 401 33.07 -22.26 -29.11
C LEU A 401 31.78 -23.07 -28.97
N LEU A 402 31.73 -24.29 -29.49
CA LEU A 402 30.56 -25.19 -29.38
C LEU A 402 30.30 -25.60 -27.93
N ILE A 403 31.35 -25.91 -27.15
CA ILE A 403 31.25 -26.25 -25.73
C ILE A 403 30.72 -25.06 -24.92
N LEU A 404 31.28 -23.86 -25.13
CA LEU A 404 30.83 -22.64 -24.44
C LEU A 404 29.39 -22.27 -24.82
N GLY A 405 29.02 -22.42 -26.09
CA GLY A 405 27.65 -22.25 -26.57
C GLY A 405 26.69 -23.21 -25.87
N PHE A 406 27.05 -24.50 -25.81
CA PHE A 406 26.25 -25.51 -25.12
C PHE A 406 26.06 -25.18 -23.63
N GLN A 407 27.14 -24.86 -22.91
CA GLN A 407 27.09 -24.54 -21.47
C GLN A 407 26.22 -23.31 -21.19
N SER A 408 26.39 -22.23 -21.95
CA SER A 408 25.63 -20.99 -21.73
C SER A 408 24.14 -21.16 -22.01
N LEU A 409 23.77 -21.94 -23.03
CA LEU A 409 22.38 -22.16 -23.41
C LEU A 409 21.66 -23.19 -22.53
N PHE A 410 22.40 -24.16 -21.98
CA PHE A 410 21.82 -25.18 -21.09
C PHE A 410 21.23 -24.54 -19.82
N PHE A 411 21.92 -23.56 -19.25
CA PHE A 411 21.40 -22.80 -18.11
C PHE A 411 20.16 -21.96 -18.46
N ILE A 412 20.10 -21.40 -19.67
CA ILE A 412 18.94 -20.62 -20.15
C ILE A 412 17.72 -21.51 -20.39
N SER A 413 17.91 -22.77 -20.81
CA SER A 413 16.80 -23.71 -20.97
C SER A 413 16.32 -24.37 -19.68
N ALA A 414 17.12 -24.28 -18.60
CA ALA A 414 16.82 -24.88 -17.30
C ALA A 414 16.12 -23.92 -16.32
N THR A 415 16.12 -22.62 -16.62
CA THR A 415 15.35 -21.56 -15.96
C THR A 415 14.14 -21.20 -16.80
#